data_AF-A0A955SD52-F1
#
_entry.id   AF-A0A955SD52-F1
#
_cell.length_a   1.000
_cell.length_b   1.000
_cell.length_c   1.000
_cell.angle_alpha   90.00
_cell.angle_beta   90.00
_cell.angle_gamma   90.00
#
_symmetry.space_group_name_H-M   'P 1'
#
loop_
_entity.id
_entity.type
_entity.pdbx_description
1 polymer ?
#
loop_
_entity_poly.entity_id
_entity_poly.type
_entity_poly.pdbx_seq_one_letter_code
_entity_poly.pdbx_strand_id
1 'polypeptide(L)' 'RKECGGRLNKWDEEERVRLMAELDAAYFHLYGIDRDSAEYILSTFRGIHDPNPHLPKGTATSQFILEKFDELSR' A
#
# COMPACT_ATOMS: atom_id res chain seq x y z
N ARG A 1 -11.70 10.17 -33.79
CA ARG A 1 -11.94 10.49 -32.37
C ARG A 1 -10.61 11.04 -31.85
N LYS A 2 -10.51 12.32 -31.46
CA LYS A 2 -9.23 12.91 -31.03
C LYS A 2 -8.81 12.25 -29.71
N GLU A 3 -7.72 11.52 -29.72
CA GLU A 3 -7.08 11.00 -28.51
C GLU A 3 -6.46 12.21 -27.82
N CYS A 4 -6.97 12.55 -26.64
CA CYS A 4 -6.41 13.61 -25.82
C CYS A 4 -4.95 13.28 -25.52
N GLY A 5 -4.03 14.13 -25.99
CA GLY A 5 -2.57 14.02 -25.76
C GLY A 5 -2.15 14.32 -24.32
N GLY A 6 -2.90 13.82 -23.34
CA GLY A 6 -2.41 13.64 -21.98
C GLY A 6 -1.80 12.26 -21.91
N ARG A 7 -0.58 12.13 -21.38
CA ARG A 7 0.03 10.84 -21.06
C ARG A 7 -0.86 10.15 -20.02
N LEU A 8 -1.88 9.44 -20.47
CA LEU A 8 -2.71 8.57 -19.65
C LEU A 8 -1.74 7.56 -19.04
N ASN A 9 -1.51 7.68 -17.73
CA ASN A 9 -0.70 6.72 -17.01
C ASN A 9 -1.29 5.35 -17.30
N LYS A 10 -0.49 4.51 -17.96
CA LYS A 10 -0.90 3.16 -18.31
C LYS A 10 -1.22 2.45 -17.00
N TRP A 11 -2.36 1.77 -16.93
CA TRP A 11 -2.71 1.02 -15.72
C TRP A 11 -1.66 -0.07 -15.48
N ASP A 12 -0.96 0.03 -14.36
CA ASP A 12 0.06 -0.92 -13.91
C ASP A 12 -0.31 -1.39 -12.49
N GLU A 13 -0.67 -2.66 -12.36
CA GLU A 13 -1.09 -3.27 -11.08
C GLU A 13 0.05 -3.27 -10.05
N GLU A 14 1.29 -3.45 -10.50
CA GLU A 14 2.45 -3.50 -9.61
C GLU A 14 2.78 -2.11 -9.07
N GLU A 15 2.71 -1.08 -9.92
CA GLU A 15 2.87 0.30 -9.49
C GLU A 15 1.75 0.69 -8.52
N ARG A 16 0.51 0.33 -8.87
CA ARG A 16 -0.67 0.65 -8.08
C ARG A 16 -0.59 0.08 -6.67
N VAL A 17 -0.28 -1.21 -6.51
CA VAL A 17 -0.25 -1.83 -5.18
C VAL A 17 0.85 -1.23 -4.30
N ARG A 18 2.00 -0.86 -4.88
CA ARG A 18 3.09 -0.21 -4.14
C ARG A 18 2.69 1.18 -3.66
N LEU A 19 2.15 2.00 -4.56
CA LEU A 19 1.70 3.36 -4.23
C LEU A 19 0.56 3.34 -3.21
N MET A 20 -0.37 2.39 -3.31
CA MET A 20 -1.43 2.23 -2.32
C MET A 20 -0.86 1.94 -0.94
N ALA A 21 0.09 1.01 -0.82
CA ALA A 21 0.68 0.67 0.47
C ALA A 21 1.46 1.85 1.08
N GLU A 22 2.17 2.63 0.26
CA GLU A 22 2.83 3.86 0.71
C GLU A 22 1.82 4.91 1.19
N LEU A 23 0.69 5.06 0.50
CA LEU A 23 -0.38 5.96 0.91
C LEU A 23 -1.04 5.50 2.22
N ASP A 24 -1.35 4.21 2.36
CA ASP A 24 -1.93 3.65 3.59
C ASP A 24 -0.99 3.91 4.79
N ALA A 25 0.31 3.65 4.62
CA ALA A 25 1.34 3.97 5.61
C ALA A 25 1.37 5.46 5.97
N ALA A 26 1.35 6.34 4.97
CA ALA A 26 1.33 7.79 5.18
C ALA A 26 0.06 8.26 5.91
N TYR A 27 -1.10 7.65 5.64
CA TYR A 27 -2.34 7.95 6.35
C TYR A 27 -2.27 7.54 7.83
N PHE A 28 -1.69 6.39 8.15
CA PHE A 28 -1.51 5.99 9.54
C PHE A 28 -0.67 7.03 10.31
N HIS A 29 0.42 7.51 9.71
CA HIS A 29 1.23 8.60 10.29
C HIS A 29 0.44 9.90 10.42
N LEU A 30 -0.29 10.29 9.37
CA LEU A 30 -1.09 11.52 9.36
C LEU A 30 -2.15 11.55 10.46
N TYR A 31 -2.78 10.40 10.73
CA TYR A 31 -3.79 10.27 11.77
C TYR A 31 -3.21 9.98 13.16
N GLY A 32 -1.87 9.89 13.30
CA GLY A 32 -1.21 9.61 14.56
C GLY A 32 -1.48 8.22 15.11
N ILE A 33 -1.73 7.25 14.23
CA ILE A 33 -1.94 5.85 14.58
C ILE A 33 -0.57 5.22 14.86
N ASP A 34 -0.40 4.64 16.03
CA ASP A 34 0.83 3.96 16.41
C ASP A 34 1.00 2.63 15.64
N ARG A 35 2.23 2.11 15.67
CA ARG A 35 2.63 0.93 14.91
C ARG A 35 1.84 -0.33 15.28
N ASP A 36 1.49 -0.51 16.54
CA ASP A 36 0.75 -1.68 17.03
C ASP A 36 -0.73 -1.57 16.67
N SER A 37 -1.30 -0.37 16.79
CA SER A 37 -2.66 -0.07 16.35
C SER A 37 -2.83 -0.24 14.84
N ALA A 38 -1.84 0.18 14.04
CA ALA A 38 -1.86 -0.01 12.59
C ALA A 38 -1.88 -1.51 12.23
N GLU A 39 -1.04 -2.32 12.89
CA GLU A 39 -1.04 -3.78 12.71
C GLU A 39 -2.36 -4.43 13.14
N TYR A 40 -2.93 -3.98 14.26
CA TYR A 40 -4.24 -4.44 14.70
C TYR A 40 -5.34 -4.10 13.69
N ILE A 41 -5.39 -2.85 13.20
CA ILE A 41 -6.36 -2.42 12.18
C ILE A 41 -6.24 -3.30 10.93
N LEU A 42 -5.02 -3.49 10.43
CA LEU A 42 -4.75 -4.36 9.29
C LEU A 42 -5.24 -5.79 9.57
N SER A 43 -5.03 -6.32 10.77
CA SER A 43 -5.49 -7.68 11.14
C SER A 43 -7.00 -7.91 11.03
N THR A 44 -7.80 -6.84 11.05
CA THR A 44 -9.27 -6.95 10.96
C THR A 44 -9.79 -7.20 9.54
N PHE A 45 -8.98 -6.92 8.51
CA PHE A 45 -9.39 -7.07 7.12
C PHE A 45 -9.11 -8.47 6.58
N ARG A 46 -10.09 -9.07 5.89
CA ARG A 46 -9.90 -10.35 5.20
C ARG A 46 -9.13 -10.16 3.89
N GLY A 47 -8.25 -11.10 3.58
CA GLY A 47 -7.49 -11.14 2.31
C GLY A 47 -6.23 -10.29 2.26
N ILE A 48 -5.98 -9.43 3.26
CA ILE A 48 -4.79 -8.56 3.26
C ILE A 48 -3.52 -9.29 3.71
N HIS A 49 -3.71 -10.42 4.41
CA HIS A 49 -2.66 -11.32 4.85
C HIS A 49 -2.26 -12.33 3.77
N ASP A 50 -3.06 -12.43 2.70
CA ASP A 50 -2.74 -13.32 1.60
C ASP A 50 -1.59 -12.73 0.76
N PRO A 51 -0.68 -13.58 0.26
CA PRO A 51 0.37 -13.17 -0.67
C PRO A 51 -0.19 -12.41 -1.87
N ASN A 52 0.29 -11.19 -2.10
CA ASN A 52 -0.08 -10.43 -3.29
C ASN A 52 0.98 -10.63 -4.39
N PRO A 53 0.64 -11.19 -5.56
CA PRO A 53 1.61 -11.45 -6.63
C PRO A 53 2.21 -10.17 -7.23
N HIS A 54 1.56 -9.02 -7.04
CA HIS A 54 2.03 -7.72 -7.53
C HIS A 54 2.99 -7.02 -6.55
N LEU A 55 3.18 -7.57 -5.34
CA LEU A 55 4.13 -7.09 -4.37
C LEU A 55 5.49 -7.80 -4.47
N PRO A 56 6.59 -7.14 -4.09
CA PRO A 56 7.91 -7.75 -4.08
C PRO A 56 7.89 -9.05 -3.26
N LYS A 57 8.46 -10.13 -3.82
CA LYS A 57 8.56 -11.45 -3.16
C LYS A 57 7.22 -12.10 -2.77
N GLY A 58 6.09 -11.62 -3.31
CA GLY A 58 4.77 -12.15 -2.95
C GLY A 58 4.42 -11.90 -1.49
N THR A 59 4.86 -10.77 -0.91
CA THR A 59 4.56 -10.42 0.48
C THR A 59 3.05 -10.18 0.68
N ALA A 60 2.61 -10.36 1.91
CA ALA A 60 1.27 -9.96 2.30
C ALA A 60 1.15 -8.43 2.23
N THR A 61 -0.01 -7.95 1.78
CA THR A 61 -0.27 -6.50 1.66
C THR A 61 -0.13 -5.82 3.03
N SER A 62 -0.60 -6.48 4.10
CA SER A 62 -0.44 -5.98 5.47
C SER A 62 1.01 -5.77 5.86
N GLN A 63 1.88 -6.75 5.57
CA GLN A 63 3.30 -6.69 5.93
C GLN A 63 4.02 -5.58 5.15
N PHE A 64 3.69 -5.43 3.86
CA PHE A 64 4.29 -4.40 3.03
C PHE A 64 3.86 -2.98 3.47
N ILE A 65 2.60 -2.79 3.88
CA ILE A 65 2.15 -1.52 4.46
C ILE A 65 2.92 -1.21 5.74
N LEU A 66 3.11 -2.19 6.62
CA LEU A 66 3.87 -2.00 7.87
C LEU A 66 5.35 -1.71 7.62
N GLU A 67 5.96 -2.32 6.59
CA GLU A 67 7.32 -1.99 6.14
C GLU A 67 7.40 -0.52 5.68
N LYS A 68 6.44 -0.07 4.87
CA LYS A 68 6.36 1.34 4.45
C LYS A 68 6.08 2.29 5.59
N PHE A 69 5.29 1.88 6.57
CA PHE A 69 5.07 2.64 7.78
C PHE A 69 6.39 2.86 8.52
N ASP A 70 7.19 1.81 8.72
CA ASP A 70 8.48 1.91 9.40
C ASP A 70 9.46 2.77 8.60
N GLU A 71 9.48 2.66 7.26
CA GLU A 71 10.30 3.51 6.38
C GLU A 71 9.97 5.01 6.49
N LEU A 72 8.68 5.37 6.52
CA LEU A 72 8.22 6.77 6.62
C LEU A 72 8.38 7.36 8.02
N SER A 73 8.56 6.52 9.04
CA SER A 73 8.76 6.93 10.43
C SER A 73 10.21 7.28 10.79
N ARG A 74 11.15 7.03 9.86
CA ARG A 74 12.58 7.34 9.99
C ARG A 74 12.87 8.79 9.62
#